data_AF-A0A7C9LAJ4-F1
#
_entry.id   AF-A0A7C9LAJ4-F1
#
_cell.length_a   1.000
_cell.length_b   1.000
_cell.length_c   1.000
_cell.angle_alpha   90.00
_cell.angle_beta   90.00
_cell.angle_gamma   90.00
#
_symmetry.space_group_name_H-M   'P 1'
#
loop_
_entity.id
_entity.type
_entity.pdbx_description
1 polymer ?
#
loop_
_entity_poly.entity_id
_entity_poly.type
_entity_poly.pdbx_seq_one_letter_code
_entity_poly.pdbx_strand_id
1 'polypeptide(L)'
;MAPNLISSYSKDLSKKPSCVSSNIIDEFYHLSPEDDLLKIIEYALAGSEYNYYLEIIYMGCSTPDFYSEHAECLRKCGYSTERIIDELLSLDMHESSEDALVGRVSYNDFNFVDKEITQTGKQIKGVYIDIDYQRAGLASSIYNILLLKHRYLICDSIQSLSGGSLWAGSIIKLGEVRIYDVIEKKFLDVLTPHGVGVNGVVPWSALDLPVSELPKWEPRPLSPESCHHIVNIISKDKLYS
;
A
#
# COMPACT_ATOMS: atom_id res chain seq x y z
N MET A 1 -9.32 6.26 12.28
CA MET A 1 -8.99 7.34 11.35
C MET A 1 -9.23 6.71 9.97
N ALA A 2 -10.39 6.94 9.32
CA ALA A 2 -10.87 6.55 7.94
C ALA A 2 -11.57 7.65 7.00
N PRO A 3 -11.64 7.59 5.64
CA PRO A 3 -11.03 8.55 4.69
C PRO A 3 -11.83 9.82 4.29
N ASN A 4 -11.46 10.96 4.85
CA ASN A 4 -11.54 12.27 4.20
C ASN A 4 -10.39 12.46 3.22
N LEU A 5 -10.71 13.05 2.07
CA LEU A 5 -9.74 13.43 1.06
C LEU A 5 -9.11 14.77 1.42
N ILE A 6 -7.79 14.84 1.41
CA ILE A 6 -7.02 16.07 1.65
C ILE A 6 -6.07 16.37 0.48
N SER A 7 -5.81 17.66 0.26
CA SER A 7 -4.91 18.15 -0.80
C SER A 7 -3.43 18.14 -0.39
N SER A 8 -3.13 18.41 0.88
CA SER A 8 -1.77 18.55 1.37
C SER A 8 -1.57 17.76 2.66
N TYR A 9 -0.64 16.81 2.62
CA TYR A 9 -0.17 16.13 3.82
C TYR A 9 0.73 17.08 4.60
N SER A 10 0.48 17.23 5.91
CA SER A 10 1.37 18.00 6.79
C SER A 10 2.70 17.27 7.07
N LYS A 11 2.79 15.99 6.73
CA LYS A 11 3.94 15.12 6.99
C LYS A 11 4.67 14.79 5.71
N ASP A 12 6.00 14.90 5.77
CA ASP A 12 6.88 14.51 4.69
C ASP A 12 7.11 12.99 4.70
N LEU A 13 6.30 12.27 3.92
CA LEU A 13 6.39 10.82 3.79
C LEU A 13 7.67 10.33 3.08
N SER A 14 8.43 11.25 2.46
CA SER A 14 9.73 10.94 1.88
C SER A 14 10.84 10.79 2.93
N LYS A 15 10.56 11.10 4.20
CA LYS A 15 11.53 10.95 5.30
C LYS A 15 11.18 9.77 6.17
N LYS A 16 12.21 9.11 6.69
CA LYS A 16 12.04 8.09 7.73
C LYS A 16 11.32 8.72 8.94
N PRO A 17 10.32 8.05 9.52
CA PRO A 17 9.65 8.54 10.71
C PRO A 17 10.61 8.78 11.86
N SER A 18 10.36 9.84 12.63
CA SER A 18 11.06 10.07 13.90
C SER A 18 10.70 8.94 14.88
N CYS A 19 11.70 8.39 15.55
CA CYS A 19 11.55 7.30 16.52
C CYS A 19 12.68 7.36 17.56
N VAL A 20 12.44 6.79 18.74
CA VAL A 20 13.48 6.59 19.77
C VAL A 20 14.41 5.45 19.37
N SER A 21 13.85 4.37 18.84
CA SER A 21 14.61 3.26 18.27
C SER A 21 13.83 2.58 17.14
N SER A 22 14.57 1.90 16.26
CA SER A 22 14.03 1.10 15.16
C SER A 22 14.77 -0.22 15.10
N ASN A 23 14.05 -1.34 15.02
CA ASN A 23 14.62 -2.67 14.86
C ASN A 23 14.13 -3.29 13.56
N ILE A 24 15.03 -3.88 12.78
CA ILE A 24 14.66 -4.69 11.61
C ILE A 24 13.93 -5.94 12.12
N ILE A 25 12.73 -6.19 11.60
CA ILE A 25 11.93 -7.36 11.94
C ILE A 25 11.78 -8.33 10.77
N ASP A 26 12.02 -7.87 9.54
CA ASP A 26 12.08 -8.74 8.38
C ASP A 26 12.85 -8.09 7.22
N GLU A 27 13.38 -8.93 6.34
CA GLU A 27 14.05 -8.54 5.10
C GLU A 27 13.72 -9.57 4.02
N PHE A 28 13.23 -9.11 2.87
CA PHE A 28 12.86 -9.99 1.77
C PHE A 28 12.96 -9.28 0.42
N TYR A 29 12.90 -10.07 -0.66
CA TYR A 29 13.04 -9.57 -2.03
C TYR A 29 11.73 -9.70 -2.80
N HIS A 30 11.55 -8.83 -3.80
CA HIS A 30 10.37 -8.78 -4.63
C HIS A 30 10.72 -8.28 -6.04
N LEU A 31 9.98 -8.72 -7.07
CA LEU A 31 10.11 -8.17 -8.41
C LEU A 31 9.05 -7.10 -8.67
N SER A 32 9.48 -5.91 -9.07
CA SER A 32 8.57 -4.85 -9.51
C SER A 32 7.68 -5.37 -10.68
N PRO A 33 6.55 -4.71 -10.99
CA PRO A 33 5.78 -5.04 -12.19
C PRO A 33 6.57 -4.88 -13.51
N GLU A 34 7.69 -4.14 -13.48
CA GLU A 34 8.64 -3.97 -14.59
C GLU A 34 9.86 -4.89 -14.45
N ASP A 35 9.75 -5.93 -13.60
CA ASP A 35 10.75 -6.97 -13.36
C ASP A 35 12.05 -6.51 -12.67
N ASP A 36 12.06 -5.30 -12.09
CA ASP A 36 13.20 -4.85 -11.27
C ASP A 36 13.31 -5.63 -9.96
N LEU A 37 14.54 -5.92 -9.55
CA LEU A 37 14.80 -6.53 -8.26
C LEU A 37 14.73 -5.49 -7.14
N LEU A 38 13.81 -5.69 -6.20
CA LEU A 38 13.64 -4.84 -5.03
C LEU A 38 14.01 -5.61 -3.76
N LYS A 39 14.68 -4.91 -2.84
CA LYS A 39 14.87 -5.33 -1.45
C LYS A 39 13.93 -4.54 -0.56
N ILE A 40 13.21 -5.26 0.29
CA ILE A 40 12.24 -4.69 1.22
C ILE A 40 12.71 -4.97 2.64
N ILE A 41 12.84 -3.92 3.44
CA ILE A 41 13.23 -4.01 4.85
C ILE A 41 12.10 -3.48 5.72
N GLU A 42 11.63 -4.30 6.65
CA GLU A 42 10.58 -3.94 7.60
C GLU A 42 11.15 -3.67 8.99
N TYR A 43 10.69 -2.59 9.59
CA TYR A 43 11.12 -2.11 10.89
C TYR A 43 9.95 -2.03 11.86
N ALA A 44 10.16 -2.48 13.10
CA ALA A 44 9.35 -2.08 14.25
C ALA A 44 9.94 -0.81 14.86
N LEU A 45 9.08 0.17 15.13
CA LEU A 45 9.47 1.47 15.69
C LEU A 45 9.00 1.61 17.13
N ALA A 46 9.86 2.15 18.00
CA ALA A 46 9.51 2.52 19.36
C ALA A 46 9.59 4.04 19.56
N GLY A 47 8.62 4.60 20.28
CA GLY A 47 8.53 6.05 20.50
C GLY A 47 8.29 6.85 19.21
N SER A 48 7.67 6.23 18.21
CA SER A 48 7.24 6.87 16.97
C SER A 48 5.72 7.01 16.94
N GLU A 49 5.22 7.86 16.05
CA GLU A 49 3.79 7.92 15.73
C GLU A 49 3.30 6.70 14.93
N TYR A 50 4.23 5.92 14.38
CA TYR A 50 3.94 4.66 13.69
C TYR A 50 4.49 3.47 14.46
N ASN A 51 3.78 2.33 14.41
CA ASN A 51 4.27 1.07 14.98
C ASN A 51 5.32 0.43 14.06
N TYR A 52 5.12 0.55 12.75
CA TYR A 52 5.94 -0.10 11.74
C TYR A 52 6.28 0.84 10.59
N TYR A 53 7.39 0.54 9.93
CA TYR A 53 7.91 1.26 8.79
C TYR A 53 8.60 0.30 7.83
N LEU A 54 8.49 0.54 6.54
CA LEU A 54 9.04 -0.30 5.48
C LEU A 54 9.83 0.56 4.50
N GLU A 55 11.03 0.11 4.15
CA GLU A 55 11.86 0.70 3.08
C GLU A 55 11.85 -0.21 1.87
N ILE A 56 11.70 0.40 0.68
CA ILE A 56 11.72 -0.28 -0.61
C ILE A 56 12.95 0.21 -1.35
N ILE A 57 13.91 -0.67 -1.52
CA ILE A 57 15.20 -0.38 -2.11
C ILE A 57 15.24 -1.06 -3.49
N TYR A 58 15.48 -0.28 -4.52
CA TYR A 58 15.87 -0.81 -5.83
C TYR A 58 17.30 -1.34 -5.71
N MET A 59 17.49 -2.62 -6.07
CA MET A 59 18.78 -3.28 -5.99
C MET A 59 19.64 -2.89 -7.20
N GLY A 60 20.73 -2.18 -6.91
CA GLY A 60 21.66 -1.70 -7.92
C GLY A 60 22.40 -2.83 -8.63
N CYS A 61 22.72 -2.62 -9.91
CA CYS A 61 23.57 -3.52 -10.68
C CYS A 61 24.57 -2.69 -11.49
N SER A 62 25.81 -3.18 -11.57
CA SER A 62 26.86 -2.55 -12.39
C SER A 62 26.54 -2.53 -13.89
N THR A 63 25.63 -3.41 -14.33
CA THR A 63 25.09 -3.43 -15.68
C THR A 63 23.66 -2.88 -15.65
N PRO A 64 23.40 -1.71 -16.28
CA PRO A 64 22.06 -1.14 -16.32
C PRO A 64 21.03 -2.13 -16.88
N ASP A 65 19.82 -2.10 -16.32
CA ASP A 65 18.65 -2.91 -16.73
C ASP A 65 18.84 -4.44 -16.70
N PHE A 66 19.98 -4.92 -16.20
CA PHE A 66 20.31 -6.34 -16.23
C PHE A 66 19.28 -7.20 -15.47
N TYR A 67 18.87 -6.78 -14.27
CA TYR A 67 17.91 -7.56 -13.47
C TYR A 67 16.55 -7.66 -14.16
N SER A 68 16.02 -6.56 -14.71
CA SER A 68 14.71 -6.57 -15.37
C SER A 68 14.74 -7.36 -16.69
N GLU A 69 15.76 -7.18 -17.53
CA GLU A 69 15.92 -7.96 -18.76
C GLU A 69 16.09 -9.46 -18.50
N HIS A 70 16.91 -9.81 -17.50
CA HIS A 70 17.16 -11.21 -17.16
C HIS A 70 15.92 -11.87 -16.53
N ALA A 71 15.24 -11.17 -15.63
CA ALA A 71 13.97 -11.62 -15.05
C ALA A 71 12.91 -11.85 -16.12
N GLU A 72 12.77 -10.95 -17.10
CA GLU A 72 11.83 -11.10 -18.20
C GLU A 72 12.14 -12.36 -19.03
N CYS A 73 13.42 -12.64 -19.28
CA CYS A 73 13.87 -13.85 -19.98
C CYS A 73 13.50 -15.13 -19.22
N LEU A 74 13.78 -15.18 -17.90
CA LEU A 74 13.44 -16.33 -17.05
C LEU A 74 11.92 -16.52 -16.93
N ARG A 75 11.16 -15.43 -16.85
CA ARG A 75 9.70 -15.44 -16.84
C ARG A 75 9.14 -16.01 -18.14
N LYS A 76 9.69 -15.62 -19.30
CA LYS A 76 9.37 -16.22 -20.61
C LYS A 76 9.71 -17.71 -20.68
N CYS A 77 10.71 -18.16 -19.93
CA CYS A 77 11.05 -19.57 -19.77
C CYS A 77 10.13 -20.34 -18.80
N GLY A 78 9.14 -19.69 -18.19
CA GLY A 78 8.15 -20.31 -17.30
C GLY A 78 8.63 -20.48 -15.85
N TYR A 79 9.65 -19.74 -15.42
CA TYR A 79 10.13 -19.80 -14.04
C TYR A 79 9.15 -19.07 -13.11
N SER A 80 9.00 -19.56 -11.87
CA SER A 80 8.21 -18.85 -10.85
C SER A 80 8.96 -17.61 -10.35
N THR A 81 8.23 -16.63 -9.84
CA THR A 81 8.81 -15.38 -9.30
C THR A 81 9.88 -15.65 -8.24
N GLU A 82 9.65 -16.61 -7.33
CA GLU A 82 10.60 -16.96 -6.28
C GLU A 82 11.90 -17.51 -6.89
N ARG A 83 11.78 -18.39 -7.88
CA ARG A 83 12.94 -18.95 -8.56
C ARG A 83 13.70 -17.91 -9.37
N ILE A 84 13.02 -16.94 -9.95
CA ILE A 84 13.67 -15.82 -10.65
C ILE A 84 14.48 -15.00 -9.64
N ILE A 85 13.89 -14.62 -8.51
CA ILE A 85 14.58 -13.86 -7.47
C ILE A 85 15.82 -14.60 -6.98
N ASP A 86 15.70 -15.90 -6.67
CA ASP A 86 16.83 -16.72 -6.23
C ASP A 86 17.96 -16.76 -7.27
N GLU A 87 17.61 -16.88 -8.56
CA GLU A 87 18.57 -16.84 -9.66
C GLU A 87 19.28 -15.48 -9.71
N LEU A 88 18.55 -14.37 -9.71
CA LEU A 88 19.13 -13.02 -9.77
C LEU A 88 20.10 -12.75 -8.61
N LEU A 89 19.73 -13.17 -7.40
CA LEU A 89 20.57 -13.04 -6.22
C LEU A 89 21.83 -13.91 -6.30
N SER A 90 21.75 -15.09 -6.96
CA SER A 90 22.89 -16.00 -7.12
C SER A 90 23.94 -15.54 -8.12
N LEU A 91 23.61 -14.57 -8.99
CA LEU A 91 24.51 -14.03 -10.01
C LEU A 91 25.63 -13.15 -9.42
N ASP A 92 25.50 -12.73 -8.16
CA ASP A 92 26.47 -11.88 -7.45
C ASP A 92 26.81 -10.58 -8.21
N MET A 93 25.80 -10.00 -8.87
CA MET A 93 25.90 -8.78 -9.67
C MET A 93 25.43 -7.52 -8.93
N HIS A 94 25.10 -7.64 -7.63
CA HIS A 94 24.64 -6.54 -6.80
C HIS A 94 25.76 -5.53 -6.57
N GLU A 95 25.50 -4.27 -6.90
CA GLU A 95 26.38 -3.15 -6.59
C GLU A 95 25.69 -2.20 -5.62
N SER A 96 26.07 -2.27 -4.34
CA SER A 96 25.42 -1.52 -3.26
C SER A 96 25.53 0.01 -3.42
N SER A 97 26.52 0.52 -4.16
CA SER A 97 26.62 1.96 -4.43
C SER A 97 25.55 2.48 -5.39
N GLU A 98 24.91 1.58 -6.14
CA GLU A 98 23.84 1.86 -7.08
C GLU A 98 22.44 1.58 -6.48
N ASP A 99 22.37 1.19 -5.20
CA ASP A 99 21.10 1.02 -4.50
C ASP A 99 20.36 2.35 -4.37
N ALA A 100 19.06 2.35 -4.67
CA ALA A 100 18.22 3.53 -4.57
C ALA A 100 17.02 3.27 -3.65
N LEU A 101 16.76 4.18 -2.71
CA LEU A 101 15.57 4.12 -1.87
C LEU A 101 14.37 4.70 -2.64
N VAL A 102 13.57 3.80 -3.21
CA VAL A 102 12.48 4.16 -4.15
C VAL A 102 11.11 4.24 -3.48
N GLY A 103 10.99 3.81 -2.24
CA GLY A 103 9.71 3.89 -1.54
C GLY A 103 9.76 3.65 -0.05
N ARG A 104 8.68 4.09 0.61
CA ARG A 104 8.47 3.99 2.05
C ARG A 104 7.00 3.73 2.37
N VAL A 105 6.75 2.92 3.39
CA VAL A 105 5.39 2.70 3.92
C VAL A 105 5.42 2.80 5.43
N SER A 106 4.52 3.59 6.00
CA SER A 106 4.31 3.69 7.45
C SER A 106 2.93 3.15 7.81
N TYR A 107 2.84 2.32 8.86
CA TYR A 107 1.59 1.68 9.23
C TYR A 107 1.53 1.25 10.70
N ASN A 108 0.30 1.09 11.19
CA ASN A 108 0.02 0.75 12.59
C ASN A 108 -0.81 -0.53 12.68
N ASP A 109 -0.77 -1.19 13.83
CA ASP A 109 -1.76 -2.20 14.16
C ASP A 109 -3.15 -1.54 14.25
N PHE A 110 -4.14 -2.22 13.69
CA PHE A 110 -5.52 -1.77 13.71
C PHE A 110 -6.44 -2.93 14.08
N ASN A 111 -7.20 -2.74 15.16
CA ASN A 111 -8.13 -3.73 15.66
C ASN A 111 -9.54 -3.43 15.17
N PHE A 112 -10.23 -4.44 14.64
CA PHE A 112 -11.60 -4.35 14.18
C PHE A 112 -12.38 -5.61 14.53
N VAL A 113 -13.71 -5.57 14.46
CA VAL A 113 -14.56 -6.72 14.74
C VAL A 113 -15.05 -7.33 13.43
N ASP A 114 -14.83 -8.63 13.24
CA ASP A 114 -15.40 -9.40 12.14
C ASP A 114 -16.05 -10.65 12.72
N LYS A 115 -17.35 -10.82 12.47
CA LYS A 115 -18.17 -11.93 13.01
C LYS A 115 -18.03 -12.08 14.53
N GLU A 116 -18.14 -10.98 15.26
CA GLU A 116 -18.02 -10.90 16.73
C GLU A 116 -16.63 -11.22 17.29
N ILE A 117 -15.64 -11.46 16.44
CA ILE A 117 -14.26 -11.74 16.84
C ILE A 117 -13.39 -10.53 16.52
N THR A 118 -12.60 -10.10 17.50
CA THR A 118 -11.58 -9.07 17.29
C THR A 118 -10.48 -9.62 16.38
N GLN A 119 -10.26 -8.94 15.27
CA GLN A 119 -9.16 -9.17 14.33
C GLN A 119 -8.15 -8.03 14.44
N THR A 120 -6.90 -8.32 14.10
CA THR A 120 -5.84 -7.32 13.98
C THR A 120 -5.33 -7.32 12.54
N GLY A 121 -5.26 -6.14 11.93
CA GLY A 121 -4.65 -5.92 10.63
C GLY A 121 -3.68 -4.75 10.65
N LYS A 122 -3.14 -4.40 9.49
CA LYS A 122 -2.23 -3.25 9.34
C LYS A 122 -2.95 -2.10 8.66
N GLN A 123 -3.07 -0.98 9.37
CA GLN A 123 -3.58 0.25 8.81
C GLN A 123 -2.46 1.07 8.20
N ILE A 124 -2.50 1.24 6.88
CA ILE A 124 -1.52 2.02 6.13
C ILE A 124 -1.78 3.50 6.39
N LYS A 125 -0.79 4.19 6.96
CA LYS A 125 -0.84 5.61 7.36
C LYS A 125 -0.21 6.55 6.36
N GLY A 126 0.71 6.03 5.55
CA GLY A 126 1.38 6.80 4.52
C GLY A 126 2.16 5.88 3.61
N VAL A 127 2.13 6.21 2.32
CA VAL A 127 2.96 5.58 1.30
C VAL A 127 3.63 6.68 0.52
N TYR A 128 4.93 6.56 0.37
CA TYR A 128 5.73 7.37 -0.52
C TYR A 128 6.38 6.44 -1.53
N ILE A 129 6.25 6.77 -2.81
CA ILE A 129 6.98 6.13 -3.90
C ILE A 129 7.62 7.26 -4.69
N ASP A 130 8.91 7.09 -5.00
CA ASP A 130 9.65 8.04 -5.82
C ASP A 130 8.96 8.25 -7.18
N ILE A 131 9.00 9.47 -7.71
CA ILE A 131 8.22 9.87 -8.88
C ILE A 131 8.54 9.02 -10.11
N ASP A 132 9.78 8.59 -10.26
CA ASP A 132 10.22 7.78 -11.38
C ASP A 132 9.61 6.37 -11.34
N TYR A 133 9.20 5.91 -10.15
CA TYR A 133 8.64 4.59 -9.88
C TYR A 133 7.12 4.59 -9.67
N GLN A 134 6.46 5.76 -9.69
CA GLN A 134 5.01 5.86 -9.44
C GLN A 134 4.16 5.26 -10.57
N ARG A 135 4.62 5.33 -11.82
CA ARG A 135 3.85 4.88 -13.00
C ARG A 135 3.91 3.37 -13.22
N ALA A 136 4.90 2.70 -12.65
CA ALA A 136 5.13 1.26 -12.77
C ALA A 136 4.13 0.39 -11.97
N GLY A 137 3.13 0.98 -11.30
CA GLY A 137 2.20 0.21 -10.45
C GLY A 137 2.82 -0.32 -9.16
N LEU A 138 4.01 0.17 -8.79
CA LEU A 138 4.75 -0.26 -7.60
C LEU A 138 3.92 -0.14 -6.32
N ALA A 139 3.18 0.96 -6.15
CA ALA A 139 2.30 1.14 -4.99
C ALA A 139 1.30 -0.02 -4.81
N SER A 140 0.57 -0.41 -5.85
CA SER A 140 -0.35 -1.55 -5.77
C SER A 140 0.36 -2.88 -5.50
N SER A 141 1.56 -3.07 -6.07
CA SER A 141 2.37 -4.26 -5.82
C SER A 141 2.77 -4.38 -4.35
N ILE A 142 3.22 -3.28 -3.74
CA ILE A 142 3.58 -3.22 -2.31
C ILE A 142 2.38 -3.51 -1.41
N TYR A 143 1.20 -2.99 -1.74
CA TYR A 143 -0.02 -3.34 -1.01
C TYR A 143 -0.35 -4.82 -1.11
N ASN A 144 -0.16 -5.45 -2.28
CA ASN A 144 -0.38 -6.88 -2.42
C ASN A 144 0.58 -7.70 -1.53
N ILE A 145 1.87 -7.35 -1.52
CA ILE A 145 2.89 -7.98 -0.65
C ILE A 145 2.48 -7.87 0.83
N LEU A 146 2.18 -6.65 1.29
CA LEU A 146 1.79 -6.40 2.67
C LEU A 146 0.51 -7.16 3.05
N LEU A 147 -0.43 -7.31 2.12
CA LEU A 147 -1.66 -8.08 2.32
C LEU A 147 -1.40 -9.58 2.45
N LEU A 148 -0.54 -10.12 1.57
CA LEU A 148 -0.11 -11.52 1.63
C LEU A 148 0.61 -11.84 2.94
N LYS A 149 1.35 -10.88 3.50
CA LYS A 149 2.07 -10.99 4.77
C LYS A 149 1.16 -10.85 6.01
N HIS A 150 0.31 -9.82 6.07
CA HIS A 150 -0.39 -9.45 7.31
C HIS A 150 -1.89 -9.79 7.36
N ARG A 151 -2.41 -10.54 6.38
CA ARG A 151 -3.80 -11.01 6.26
C ARG A 151 -4.86 -9.92 6.02
N TYR A 152 -4.77 -8.77 6.70
CA TYR A 152 -5.69 -7.65 6.53
C TYR A 152 -4.94 -6.35 6.36
N LEU A 153 -5.32 -5.58 5.34
CA LEU A 153 -4.89 -4.20 5.17
C LEU A 153 -6.08 -3.25 5.30
N ILE A 154 -5.80 -2.10 5.91
CA ILE A 154 -6.79 -1.07 6.22
C ILE A 154 -6.28 0.28 5.71
N CYS A 155 -7.15 1.09 5.11
CA CYS A 155 -6.81 2.45 4.70
C CYS A 155 -6.83 3.44 5.87
N ASP A 156 -6.16 4.59 5.77
CA ASP A 156 -6.24 5.66 6.80
C ASP A 156 -7.50 6.55 6.70
N SER A 157 -7.68 7.50 7.65
CA SER A 157 -8.75 8.55 7.59
C SER A 157 -8.46 9.66 6.71
N ILE A 158 -7.21 9.84 6.48
CA ILE A 158 -6.83 11.04 5.86
C ILE A 158 -6.08 10.45 4.69
N GLN A 159 -6.79 10.39 3.58
CA GLN A 159 -6.23 9.91 2.35
C GLN A 159 -5.98 11.13 1.48
N SER A 160 -4.84 11.13 0.80
CA SER A 160 -4.72 11.98 -0.37
C SER A 160 -5.70 11.49 -1.46
N LEU A 161 -5.97 12.35 -2.44
CA LEU A 161 -6.69 11.94 -3.65
C LEU A 161 -6.08 10.72 -4.34
N SER A 162 -4.74 10.64 -4.38
CA SER A 162 -4.02 9.50 -4.92
C SER A 162 -4.23 8.24 -4.08
N GLY A 163 -4.23 8.35 -2.75
CA GLY A 163 -4.50 7.26 -1.83
C GLY A 163 -5.92 6.73 -1.97
N GLY A 164 -6.93 7.60 -1.96
CA GLY A 164 -8.32 7.20 -2.18
C GLY A 164 -8.52 6.55 -3.55
N SER A 165 -7.90 7.11 -4.60
CA SER A 165 -7.98 6.57 -5.96
C SER A 165 -7.29 5.22 -6.10
N LEU A 166 -6.18 4.99 -5.39
CA LEU A 166 -5.51 3.70 -5.33
C LEU A 166 -6.46 2.64 -4.76
N TRP A 167 -7.17 2.95 -3.68
CA TRP A 167 -8.10 2.01 -3.04
C TRP A 167 -9.34 1.73 -3.92
N ALA A 168 -9.95 2.78 -4.47
CA ALA A 168 -11.12 2.65 -5.35
C ALA A 168 -10.79 2.09 -6.74
N GLY A 169 -9.51 2.07 -7.14
CA GLY A 169 -9.08 1.69 -8.50
C GLY A 169 -8.24 0.41 -8.56
N SER A 170 -7.14 0.36 -7.82
CA SER A 170 -6.16 -0.74 -7.90
C SER A 170 -6.35 -1.78 -6.80
N ILE A 171 -6.57 -1.37 -5.54
CA ILE A 171 -6.71 -2.32 -4.44
C ILE A 171 -7.98 -3.17 -4.57
N ILE A 172 -9.07 -2.57 -5.03
CA ILE A 172 -10.31 -3.32 -5.32
C ILE A 172 -10.14 -4.40 -6.41
N LYS A 173 -9.12 -4.32 -7.26
CA LYS A 173 -8.82 -5.36 -8.25
C LYS A 173 -8.09 -6.55 -7.64
N LEU A 174 -7.52 -6.40 -6.44
CA LEU A 174 -6.85 -7.50 -5.74
C LEU A 174 -7.86 -8.45 -5.09
N GLY A 175 -9.00 -7.93 -4.60
CA GLY A 175 -10.00 -8.73 -3.90
C GLY A 175 -11.17 -7.90 -3.37
N GLU A 176 -12.02 -8.54 -2.56
CA GLU A 176 -13.16 -7.88 -1.93
C GLU A 176 -12.70 -6.83 -0.91
N VAL A 177 -13.01 -5.57 -1.17
CA VAL A 177 -12.76 -4.45 -0.24
C VAL A 177 -14.06 -4.13 0.49
N ARG A 178 -14.07 -4.26 1.82
CA ARG A 178 -15.24 -3.99 2.66
C ARG A 178 -15.16 -2.61 3.29
N ILE A 179 -16.30 -1.93 3.38
CA ILE A 179 -16.47 -0.65 4.05
C ILE A 179 -16.84 -0.92 5.51
N TYR A 180 -16.09 -0.38 6.46
CA TYR A 180 -16.22 -0.66 7.88
C TYR A 180 -16.32 0.61 8.71
N ASP A 181 -17.31 0.66 9.62
CA ASP A 181 -17.48 1.73 10.57
C ASP A 181 -16.74 1.43 11.87
N VAL A 182 -15.80 2.30 12.24
CA VAL A 182 -14.97 2.17 13.44
C VAL A 182 -15.73 2.52 14.73
N ILE A 183 -16.74 3.39 14.65
CA ILE A 183 -17.58 3.78 15.79
C ILE A 183 -18.59 2.66 16.07
N GLU A 184 -19.32 2.24 15.04
CA GLU A 184 -20.34 1.19 15.17
C GLU A 184 -19.74 -0.23 15.24
N LYS A 185 -18.45 -0.36 14.89
CA LYS A 185 -17.68 -1.60 14.85
C LYS A 185 -18.31 -2.68 13.96
N LYS A 186 -18.76 -2.29 12.78
CA LYS A 186 -19.44 -3.19 11.85
C LYS A 186 -19.08 -2.90 10.39
N PHE A 187 -19.15 -3.94 9.56
CA PHE A 187 -19.09 -3.77 8.11
C PHE A 187 -20.42 -3.21 7.60
N LEU A 188 -20.35 -2.12 6.85
CA LEU A 188 -21.52 -1.45 6.28
C LEU A 188 -21.85 -1.96 4.89
N ASP A 189 -20.83 -2.21 4.07
CA ASP A 189 -21.01 -2.53 2.66
C ASP A 189 -19.74 -3.15 2.04
N VAL A 190 -19.82 -3.49 0.76
CA VAL A 190 -18.67 -3.91 -0.08
C VAL A 190 -18.43 -2.84 -1.15
N LEU A 191 -17.21 -2.34 -1.23
CA LEU A 191 -16.81 -1.29 -2.17
C LEU A 191 -16.87 -1.80 -3.62
N THR A 192 -17.33 -0.94 -4.53
CA THR A 192 -17.33 -1.17 -5.99
C THR A 192 -16.30 -0.30 -6.71
N PRO A 193 -15.92 -0.61 -7.97
CA PRO A 193 -14.98 0.21 -8.75
C PRO A 193 -15.43 1.66 -8.98
N HIS A 194 -16.71 1.96 -8.72
CA HIS A 194 -17.27 3.30 -8.83
C HIS A 194 -17.02 4.17 -7.58
N GLY A 195 -16.30 3.66 -6.57
CA GLY A 195 -16.04 4.42 -5.34
C GLY A 195 -17.24 4.52 -4.41
N VAL A 196 -18.19 3.58 -4.53
CA VAL A 196 -19.40 3.47 -3.70
C VAL A 196 -19.62 2.01 -3.34
N GLY A 197 -20.25 1.75 -2.21
CA GLY A 197 -20.65 0.42 -1.80
C GLY A 197 -21.78 -0.15 -2.68
N VAL A 198 -21.92 -1.48 -2.72
CA VAL A 198 -22.97 -2.19 -3.48
C VAL A 198 -24.37 -1.72 -3.08
N ASN A 199 -24.58 -1.38 -1.81
CA ASN A 199 -25.84 -0.88 -1.27
C ASN A 199 -25.89 0.66 -1.19
N GLY A 200 -24.95 1.36 -1.84
CA GLY A 200 -24.95 2.82 -1.96
C GLY A 200 -24.17 3.56 -0.86
N VAL A 201 -23.45 2.86 0.03
CA VAL A 201 -22.63 3.53 1.06
C VAL A 201 -21.45 4.26 0.40
N VAL A 202 -21.34 5.57 0.59
CA VAL A 202 -20.23 6.38 0.05
C VAL A 202 -19.17 6.56 1.14
N PRO A 203 -17.96 5.96 1.02
CA PRO A 203 -17.01 5.92 2.13
C PRO A 203 -16.00 7.07 2.15
N TRP A 204 -16.07 8.00 1.19
CA TRP A 204 -15.20 9.19 1.13
C TRP A 204 -16.00 10.47 1.24
N SER A 205 -15.46 11.45 1.96
CA SER A 205 -15.93 12.83 1.93
C SER A 205 -14.82 13.78 1.46
N ALA A 206 -15.23 14.94 0.95
CA ALA A 206 -14.32 15.99 0.46
C ALA A 206 -14.44 17.29 1.27
N LEU A 207 -14.91 17.21 2.53
CA LEU A 207 -15.10 18.38 3.39
C LEU A 207 -13.80 19.19 3.59
N ASP A 208 -12.66 18.51 3.55
CA ASP A 208 -11.32 19.10 3.71
C ASP A 208 -10.56 19.25 2.37
N LEU A 209 -11.25 19.05 1.23
CA LEU A 209 -10.64 19.15 -0.10
C LEU A 209 -10.98 20.51 -0.74
N PRO A 210 -9.99 21.24 -1.29
CA PRO A 210 -10.26 22.44 -2.08
C PRO A 210 -11.13 22.12 -3.29
N VAL A 211 -12.06 23.03 -3.62
CA VAL A 211 -12.98 22.89 -4.77
C VAL A 211 -12.24 22.67 -6.09
N SER A 212 -11.04 23.26 -6.23
CA SER A 212 -10.19 23.10 -7.42
C SER A 212 -9.68 21.68 -7.63
N GLU A 213 -9.72 20.82 -6.60
CA GLU A 213 -9.23 19.45 -6.68
C GLU A 213 -10.35 18.41 -6.83
N LEU A 214 -11.62 18.79 -6.61
CA LEU A 214 -12.78 17.91 -6.79
C LEU A 214 -12.81 17.21 -8.17
N PRO A 215 -12.48 17.87 -9.31
CA PRO A 215 -12.47 17.22 -10.61
C PRO A 215 -11.49 16.03 -10.71
N LYS A 216 -10.48 15.95 -9.84
CA LYS A 216 -9.53 14.82 -9.80
C LYS A 216 -10.16 13.56 -9.19
N TRP A 217 -11.26 13.69 -8.45
CA TRP A 217 -11.98 12.57 -7.84
C TRP A 217 -13.12 12.03 -8.70
N GLU A 218 -13.69 12.89 -9.55
CA GLU A 218 -14.78 12.54 -10.45
C GLU A 218 -14.41 11.36 -11.37
N PRO A 219 -15.37 10.48 -11.70
CA PRO A 219 -16.82 10.59 -11.47
C PRO A 219 -17.31 9.94 -10.16
N ARG A 220 -16.42 9.65 -9.21
CA ARG A 220 -16.80 8.93 -7.98
C ARG A 220 -17.63 9.81 -7.04
N PRO A 221 -18.68 9.26 -6.38
CA PRO A 221 -19.48 10.03 -5.45
C PRO A 221 -18.69 10.43 -4.20
N LEU A 222 -19.17 11.47 -3.54
CA LEU A 222 -18.63 11.99 -2.28
C LEU A 222 -19.78 12.13 -1.29
N SER A 223 -19.54 11.70 -0.06
CA SER A 223 -20.48 11.87 1.05
C SER A 223 -20.60 13.35 1.40
N PRO A 224 -21.83 13.86 1.63
CA PRO A 224 -22.04 15.20 2.18
C PRO A 224 -21.63 15.31 3.66
N GLU A 225 -21.53 14.17 4.36
CA GLU A 225 -21.14 14.08 5.76
C GLU A 225 -19.68 13.61 5.91
N SER A 226 -19.06 13.91 7.06
CA SER A 226 -17.70 13.47 7.36
C SER A 226 -17.60 11.95 7.47
N CYS A 227 -16.61 11.36 6.79
CA CYS A 227 -16.37 9.92 6.78
C CYS A 227 -15.19 9.50 7.68
N HIS A 228 -14.77 10.33 8.65
CA HIS A 228 -13.63 10.09 9.55
C HIS A 228 -13.60 8.73 10.28
N HIS A 229 -14.77 8.11 10.38
CA HIS A 229 -15.03 6.85 11.07
C HIS A 229 -15.12 5.63 10.14
N ILE A 230 -15.12 5.79 8.81
CA ILE A 230 -15.34 4.70 7.82
C ILE A 230 -14.06 4.15 7.17
N VAL A 231 -13.46 3.02 7.55
CA VAL A 231 -12.25 2.48 6.85
C VAL A 231 -12.63 1.48 5.76
N ASN A 232 -11.79 1.41 4.73
CA ASN A 232 -11.81 0.31 3.77
C ASN A 232 -10.84 -0.78 4.24
N ILE A 233 -11.31 -2.02 4.25
CA ILE A 233 -10.56 -3.20 4.70
C ILE A 233 -10.54 -4.25 3.60
N ILE A 234 -9.36 -4.71 3.22
CA ILE A 234 -9.16 -5.86 2.33
C ILE A 234 -8.56 -7.03 3.11
N SER A 235 -8.93 -8.25 2.73
CA SER A 235 -8.42 -9.49 3.34
C SER A 235 -7.75 -10.38 2.31
N LYS A 236 -6.65 -11.02 2.71
CA LYS A 236 -5.97 -12.08 1.96
C LYS A 236 -6.91 -13.24 1.62
N ASP A 237 -7.87 -13.53 2.49
CA ASP A 237 -8.81 -14.65 2.31
C ASP A 237 -9.88 -14.38 1.24
N LYS A 238 -9.93 -13.14 0.72
CA LYS A 238 -10.90 -12.69 -0.29
C LYS A 238 -10.23 -12.09 -1.53
N LEU A 239 -8.99 -12.51 -1.82
CA LEU A 239 -8.32 -12.16 -3.07
C LEU A 239 -9.02 -12.84 -4.25
N TYR A 240 -9.07 -12.15 -5.39
CA TYR A 240 -9.54 -12.76 -6.63
C TYR A 240 -8.46 -13.70 -7.17
N SER A 241 -8.87 -14.91 -7.57
CA SER A 241 -8.03 -15.95 -8.15
C SER A 241 -7.65 -15.66 -9.60
#